data_AF-A0A7X4JL60-F1
#
_entry.id   AF-A0A7X4JL60-F1
#
_cell.length_a   1.000
_cell.length_b   1.000
_cell.length_c   1.000
_cell.angle_alpha   90.00
_cell.angle_beta   90.00
_cell.angle_gamma   90.00
#
_symmetry.space_group_name_H-M   'P 1'
#
loop_
_entity.id
_entity.type
_entity.pdbx_description
1 polymer ?
#
loop_
_entity_poly.entity_id
_entity_poly.type
_entity_poly.pdbx_seq_one_letter_code
_entity_poly.pdbx_strand_id
1 'polypeptide(L)'
;MEVAEYLRTLGLDLTYISYFSYHAPDEILVATETVLGGKLVKEEERTYRTTAEQFMTLTSFVETLQSNEELLQIVHEFLAYVDTCGATLRPRIAKLRMTIGGRWWLDTYPSRRATHFRVDVHADFTPLHIVECRANLPNVTVKNFGISFNIASKSDLDYAIEIFERARNSILSSS
;
A
#
# COMPACT_ATOMS: atom_id res chain seq x y z
N MET A 1 21.32 -20.31 -9.95
CA MET A 1 21.40 -19.01 -10.63
C MET A 1 19.99 -18.43 -10.57
N GLU A 2 19.80 -17.40 -9.75
CA GLU A 2 18.45 -16.87 -9.48
C GLU A 2 17.88 -16.26 -10.77
N VAL A 3 16.62 -16.54 -11.06
CA VAL A 3 15.92 -16.06 -12.26
C VAL A 3 16.04 -14.53 -12.41
N ALA A 4 16.13 -13.81 -11.30
CA ALA A 4 16.35 -12.37 -11.27
C ALA A 4 17.69 -11.93 -11.87
N GLU A 5 18.77 -12.70 -11.68
CA GLU A 5 20.09 -12.40 -12.26
C GLU A 5 20.09 -12.62 -13.77
N TYR A 6 19.44 -13.69 -14.25
CA TYR A 6 19.28 -13.98 -15.67
C TYR A 6 18.42 -12.92 -16.41
N LEU A 7 17.36 -12.42 -15.77
CA LEU A 7 16.51 -11.40 -16.38
C LEU A 7 17.21 -10.03 -16.47
N ARG A 8 18.09 -9.72 -15.51
CA ARG A 8 18.93 -8.50 -15.56
C ARG A 8 19.97 -8.55 -16.67
N THR A 9 20.56 -9.70 -16.96
CA THR A 9 21.54 -9.83 -18.07
C THR A 9 20.91 -9.67 -19.44
N LEU A 10 19.60 -9.89 -19.57
CA LEU A 10 18.81 -9.66 -20.78
C LEU A 10 18.31 -8.20 -20.93
N GLY A 11 18.67 -7.29 -20.03
CA GLY A 11 18.27 -5.88 -20.09
C GLY A 11 16.79 -5.64 -19.79
N LEU A 12 16.12 -6.61 -19.16
CA LEU A 12 14.70 -6.49 -18.77
C LEU A 12 14.61 -5.84 -17.38
N ASP A 13 13.92 -4.70 -17.33
CA ASP A 13 13.65 -4.00 -16.08
C ASP A 13 12.55 -4.74 -15.29
N LEU A 14 12.96 -5.40 -14.20
CA LEU A 14 12.08 -6.15 -13.28
C LEU A 14 11.00 -5.27 -12.64
N THR A 15 11.11 -3.94 -12.76
CA THR A 15 10.09 -2.98 -12.34
C THR A 15 8.76 -3.14 -13.11
N TYR A 16 8.77 -3.79 -14.28
CA TYR A 16 7.60 -3.96 -15.15
C TYR A 16 6.98 -5.37 -15.14
N ILE A 17 7.64 -6.35 -14.53
CA ILE A 17 7.12 -7.73 -14.46
C ILE A 17 6.56 -7.98 -13.07
N SER A 18 5.29 -7.68 -12.88
CA SER A 18 4.58 -8.11 -11.67
C SER A 18 4.30 -9.61 -11.64
N TYR A 19 4.39 -10.34 -12.77
CA TYR A 19 4.14 -11.78 -12.80
C TYR A 19 4.84 -12.45 -14.00
N PHE A 20 5.87 -13.24 -13.74
CA PHE A 20 6.27 -14.36 -14.59
C PHE A 20 6.67 -15.51 -13.67
N SER A 21 5.75 -16.45 -13.45
CA SER A 21 6.05 -17.75 -12.86
C SER A 21 6.21 -18.76 -13.99
N TYR A 22 7.42 -19.30 -14.17
CA TYR A 22 7.73 -20.42 -15.07
C TYR A 22 8.20 -21.57 -14.15
N HIS A 23 7.64 -22.79 -14.19
CA HIS A 23 8.27 -23.96 -14.83
C HIS A 23 7.46 -25.28 -14.69
N ALA A 24 7.51 -26.09 -15.77
CA ALA A 24 7.55 -27.58 -15.83
C ALA A 24 6.21 -28.37 -15.78
N PRO A 25 6.13 -29.60 -16.36
CA PRO A 25 5.20 -29.90 -17.44
C PRO A 25 3.87 -30.52 -17.00
N ASP A 26 3.69 -30.85 -15.72
CA ASP A 26 2.70 -31.86 -15.32
C ASP A 26 1.66 -31.37 -14.29
N GLU A 27 1.56 -30.06 -14.01
CA GLU A 27 0.49 -29.52 -13.15
C GLU A 27 -0.14 -28.24 -13.75
N ILE A 28 -1.48 -28.22 -13.81
CA ILE A 28 -2.28 -27.12 -14.36
C ILE A 28 -2.48 -26.01 -13.29
N LEU A 29 -2.18 -24.79 -13.72
CA LEU A 29 -2.22 -23.44 -13.11
C LEU A 29 -3.35 -23.09 -12.11
N VAL A 30 -3.02 -22.19 -11.17
CA VAL A 30 -3.56 -20.80 -11.00
C VAL A 30 -3.41 -20.35 -9.52
N ALA A 31 -2.53 -19.37 -9.22
CA ALA A 31 -2.65 -18.48 -8.04
C ALA A 31 -1.80 -17.20 -8.24
N THR A 32 -2.33 -15.98 -8.47
CA THR A 32 -3.70 -15.47 -8.26
C THR A 32 -4.02 -15.14 -6.81
N GLU A 33 -3.04 -14.76 -5.99
CA GLU A 33 -3.33 -14.38 -4.60
C GLU A 33 -4.00 -13.01 -4.44
N THR A 34 -4.18 -12.23 -5.50
CA THR A 34 -4.75 -10.87 -5.38
C THR A 34 -5.64 -10.43 -6.55
N VAL A 35 -6.32 -11.37 -7.20
CA VAL A 35 -7.53 -11.07 -7.99
C VAL A 35 -8.77 -11.76 -7.38
N LEU A 36 -8.61 -12.76 -6.52
CA LEU A 36 -9.73 -13.38 -5.80
C LEU A 36 -9.33 -13.66 -4.35
N GLY A 37 -10.10 -13.08 -3.43
CA GLY A 37 -9.80 -12.99 -2.01
C GLY A 37 -9.48 -14.32 -1.32
N GLY A 38 -8.40 -14.30 -0.54
CA GLY A 38 -7.99 -15.37 0.34
C GLY A 38 -8.96 -15.58 1.51
N LYS A 39 -9.87 -16.55 1.33
CA LYS A 39 -10.26 -17.52 2.36
C LYS A 39 -10.69 -18.79 1.62
N LEU A 40 -9.87 -19.83 1.77
CA LEU A 40 -10.20 -21.21 1.44
C LEU A 40 -11.54 -21.56 2.10
N VAL A 41 -12.61 -21.47 1.32
CA VAL A 41 -13.90 -22.04 1.66
C VAL A 41 -14.09 -23.17 0.68
N LYS A 42 -14.32 -24.35 1.25
CA LYS A 42 -14.56 -25.62 0.60
C LYS A 42 -15.46 -25.47 -0.61
N GLU A 43 -15.13 -26.24 -1.64
CA GLU A 43 -15.85 -26.43 -2.88
C GLU A 43 -17.34 -26.60 -2.63
N GLU A 44 -18.12 -25.54 -2.88
CA GLU A 44 -19.53 -25.60 -3.25
C GLU A 44 -19.90 -24.22 -3.83
N GLU A 45 -20.17 -24.21 -5.13
CA GLU A 45 -20.80 -23.15 -5.94
C GLU A 45 -20.44 -21.69 -5.61
N ARG A 46 -19.40 -21.15 -6.27
CA ARG A 46 -19.18 -19.69 -6.32
C ARG A 46 -19.42 -19.14 -7.71
N THR A 47 -20.60 -18.55 -7.88
CA THR A 47 -20.91 -17.49 -8.84
C THR A 47 -19.71 -16.52 -8.93
N TYR A 48 -19.00 -16.53 -10.05
CA TYR A 48 -17.99 -15.52 -10.36
C TYR A 48 -18.63 -14.14 -10.23
N ARG A 49 -18.22 -13.35 -9.24
CA ARG A 49 -18.63 -11.95 -9.11
C ARG A 49 -18.05 -11.18 -10.31
N THR A 50 -18.91 -10.84 -11.26
CA THR A 50 -18.67 -10.05 -12.48
C THR A 50 -18.44 -8.55 -12.20
N THR A 51 -17.75 -8.19 -11.12
CA THR A 51 -17.42 -6.80 -10.83
C THR A 51 -15.92 -6.62 -11.05
N ALA A 52 -15.54 -5.96 -12.14
CA ALA A 52 -14.15 -5.59 -12.38
C ALA A 52 -13.62 -4.82 -11.16
N GLU A 53 -12.54 -5.28 -10.55
CA GLU A 53 -11.90 -4.55 -9.47
C GLU A 53 -11.38 -3.21 -10.03
N GLN A 54 -12.05 -2.12 -9.68
CA GLN A 54 -11.71 -0.81 -10.22
C GLN A 54 -10.41 -0.28 -9.59
N PHE A 55 -9.57 0.32 -10.44
CA PHE A 55 -8.43 1.08 -9.98
C PHE A 55 -8.92 2.30 -9.18
N MET A 56 -8.38 2.47 -7.98
CA MET A 56 -8.63 3.63 -7.14
C MET A 56 -7.86 4.82 -7.70
N THR A 57 -8.57 5.81 -8.23
CA THR A 57 -8.00 7.10 -8.62
C THR A 57 -7.97 8.04 -7.43
N LEU A 58 -7.24 9.16 -7.54
CA LEU A 58 -7.25 10.19 -6.50
C LEU A 58 -8.67 10.73 -6.29
N THR A 59 -9.39 10.99 -7.38
CA THR A 59 -10.78 11.44 -7.36
C THR A 59 -11.67 10.46 -6.59
N SER A 60 -11.66 9.17 -6.95
CA SER A 60 -12.50 8.17 -6.28
C SER A 60 -12.13 7.94 -4.81
N PHE A 61 -10.84 8.10 -4.46
CA PHE A 61 -10.39 8.03 -3.08
C PHE A 61 -11.01 9.16 -2.25
N VAL A 62 -10.93 10.40 -2.74
CA VAL A 62 -11.48 11.58 -2.07
C VAL A 62 -13.00 11.49 -2.01
N GLU A 63 -13.67 11.09 -3.11
CA GLU A 63 -15.12 10.88 -3.17
C GLU A 63 -15.61 9.88 -2.12
N THR A 64 -14.86 8.81 -1.86
CA THR A 64 -15.20 7.81 -0.83
C THR A 64 -15.29 8.42 0.57
N LEU A 65 -14.58 9.52 0.82
CA LEU A 65 -14.45 10.15 2.13
C LEU A 65 -15.28 11.44 2.27
N GLN A 66 -15.94 11.90 1.20
CA GLN A 66 -16.70 13.16 1.19
C GLN A 66 -17.84 13.23 2.21
N SER A 67 -18.39 12.08 2.63
CA SER A 67 -19.46 12.05 3.63
C SER A 67 -18.98 12.36 5.06
N ASN A 68 -17.66 12.48 5.27
CA ASN A 68 -17.06 12.85 6.54
C ASN A 68 -16.13 14.05 6.34
N GLU A 69 -16.63 15.25 6.67
CA GLU A 69 -15.94 16.51 6.44
C GLU A 69 -14.59 16.60 7.18
N GLU A 70 -14.52 16.12 8.43
CA GLU A 70 -13.29 16.10 9.21
C GLU A 70 -12.24 15.20 8.55
N LEU A 71 -12.63 13.99 8.14
CA LEU A 71 -11.72 13.06 7.48
C LEU A 71 -11.29 13.54 6.09
N LEU A 72 -12.18 14.23 5.38
CA LEU A 72 -11.87 14.86 4.10
C LEU A 72 -10.78 15.92 4.28
N GLN A 73 -10.88 16.77 5.30
CA GLN A 73 -9.85 17.75 5.62
C GLN A 73 -8.51 17.08 5.93
N ILE A 74 -8.52 16.05 6.79
CA ILE A 74 -7.31 15.28 7.14
C ILE A 74 -6.66 14.68 5.88
N VAL A 75 -7.46 14.15 4.95
CA VAL A 75 -6.93 13.61 3.69
C VAL A 75 -6.34 14.70 2.80
N HIS A 76 -6.93 15.88 2.73
CA HIS A 76 -6.34 16.99 1.98
C HIS A 76 -4.99 17.41 2.56
N GLU A 77 -4.87 17.47 3.89
CA GLU A 77 -3.59 17.76 4.55
C GLU A 77 -2.54 16.66 4.30
N PHE A 78 -2.95 15.39 4.36
CA PHE A 78 -2.09 14.27 4.00
C PHE A 78 -1.61 14.36 2.54
N LEU A 79 -2.52 14.66 1.60
CA LEU A 79 -2.22 14.81 0.17
C LEU A 79 -1.28 16.00 -0.09
N ALA A 80 -1.48 17.12 0.62
CA ALA A 80 -0.57 18.26 0.56
C ALA A 80 0.82 17.88 1.06
N TYR A 81 0.92 17.16 2.19
CA TYR A 81 2.20 16.66 2.70
C TYR A 81 2.95 15.80 1.66
N VAL A 82 2.28 14.81 1.06
CA VAL A 82 2.95 13.96 0.05
C VAL A 82 3.32 14.73 -1.21
N ASP A 83 2.54 15.73 -1.62
CA ASP A 83 2.87 16.61 -2.74
C ASP A 83 4.13 17.44 -2.46
N THR A 84 4.25 18.02 -1.25
CA THR A 84 5.47 18.75 -0.84
C THR A 84 6.72 17.85 -0.81
N CYS A 85 6.54 16.54 -0.63
CA CYS A 85 7.62 15.55 -0.71
C CYS A 85 7.98 15.17 -2.16
N GLY A 86 7.29 15.70 -3.17
CA GLY A 86 7.45 15.32 -4.58
C GLY A 86 6.95 13.90 -4.88
N ALA A 87 5.89 13.44 -4.22
CA ALA A 87 5.34 12.11 -4.44
C ALA A 87 4.75 11.96 -5.84
N THR A 88 5.02 10.84 -6.50
CA THR A 88 4.27 10.38 -7.67
C THR A 88 3.13 9.47 -7.22
N LEU A 89 1.88 9.87 -7.49
CA LEU A 89 0.68 9.10 -7.18
C LEU A 89 0.34 8.14 -8.34
N ARG A 90 0.02 6.88 -8.01
CA ARG A 90 -0.30 5.82 -8.98
C ARG A 90 -1.57 5.06 -8.55
N PRO A 91 -2.61 5.06 -9.39
CA PRO A 91 -3.81 4.24 -9.16
C PRO A 91 -3.48 2.75 -9.09
N ARG A 92 -4.06 2.05 -8.11
CA ARG A 92 -3.99 0.59 -7.94
C ARG A 92 -5.36 0.04 -7.55
N ILE A 93 -5.54 -1.27 -7.63
CA ILE A 93 -6.77 -1.92 -7.21
C ILE A 93 -7.05 -1.57 -5.74
N ALA A 94 -8.19 -0.93 -5.48
CA ALA A 94 -8.67 -0.50 -4.18
C ALA A 94 -7.75 0.46 -3.37
N LYS A 95 -6.65 0.97 -3.94
CA LYS A 95 -5.66 1.78 -3.22
C LYS A 95 -4.92 2.79 -4.10
N LEU A 96 -4.37 3.82 -3.48
CA LEU A 96 -3.40 4.72 -4.09
C LEU A 96 -2.00 4.36 -3.63
N ARG A 97 -1.09 4.16 -4.58
CA ARG A 97 0.34 4.04 -4.29
C ARG A 97 1.01 5.39 -4.49
N MET A 98 1.83 5.78 -3.55
CA MET A 98 2.62 7.01 -3.58
C MET A 98 4.08 6.62 -3.55
N THR A 99 4.89 7.19 -4.44
CA THR A 99 6.34 6.95 -4.50
C THR A 99 7.06 8.28 -4.34
N ILE A 100 7.94 8.38 -3.36
CA ILE A 100 8.68 9.59 -2.98
C ILE A 100 10.17 9.33 -3.18
N GLY A 101 10.85 10.22 -3.90
CA GLY A 101 12.28 10.09 -4.20
C GLY A 101 12.65 8.80 -4.97
N GLY A 102 11.69 8.16 -5.64
CA GLY A 102 11.89 6.94 -6.44
C GLY A 102 12.17 5.65 -5.66
N ARG A 103 12.34 5.72 -4.33
CA ARG A 103 12.79 4.58 -3.49
C ARG A 103 11.86 4.28 -2.33
N TRP A 104 11.17 5.27 -1.82
CA TRP A 104 10.23 5.12 -0.71
C TRP A 104 8.80 5.11 -1.23
N TRP A 105 7.98 4.16 -0.78
CA TRP A 105 6.57 4.12 -1.16
C TRP A 105 5.64 3.92 0.02
N LEU A 106 4.41 4.38 -0.16
CA LEU A 106 3.30 4.20 0.74
C LEU A 106 2.04 3.86 -0.05
N ASP A 107 1.22 2.97 0.51
CA ASP A 107 -0.09 2.63 -0.05
C ASP A 107 -1.19 3.17 0.87
N THR A 108 -2.23 3.79 0.31
CA THR A 108 -3.37 4.28 1.10
C THR A 108 -4.72 3.79 0.59
N TYR A 109 -5.64 3.54 1.53
CA TYR A 109 -6.92 2.88 1.32
C TYR A 109 -8.02 3.62 2.07
N PRO A 110 -9.09 4.09 1.42
CA PRO A 110 -10.19 4.70 2.15
C PRO A 110 -11.06 3.61 2.79
N SER A 111 -11.52 3.82 4.02
CA SER A 111 -12.57 2.98 4.59
C SER A 111 -13.86 3.18 3.79
N ARG A 112 -14.53 2.08 3.42
CA ARG A 112 -15.83 2.14 2.71
C ARG A 112 -16.92 2.89 3.47
N ARG A 113 -16.77 3.04 4.80
CA ARG A 113 -17.70 3.77 5.65
C ARG A 113 -17.25 5.22 5.93
N ALA A 114 -16.20 5.69 5.28
CA ALA A 114 -15.60 7.01 5.51
C ALA A 114 -15.25 7.30 6.98
N THR A 115 -14.84 6.27 7.74
CA THR A 115 -14.49 6.42 9.16
C THR A 115 -12.99 6.55 9.41
N HIS A 116 -12.16 6.24 8.42
CA HIS A 116 -10.70 6.35 8.46
C HIS A 116 -10.16 6.10 7.04
N PHE A 117 -8.86 6.31 6.84
CA PHE A 117 -8.12 5.67 5.76
C PHE A 117 -6.93 4.90 6.33
N ARG A 118 -6.60 3.77 5.72
CA ARG A 118 -5.44 2.97 6.09
C ARG A 118 -4.23 3.46 5.30
N VAL A 119 -3.07 3.45 5.94
CA VAL A 119 -1.77 3.71 5.31
C VAL A 119 -0.86 2.53 5.57
N ASP A 120 -0.23 2.02 4.52
CA ASP A 120 0.90 1.09 4.58
C ASP A 120 2.18 1.89 4.30
N VAL A 121 3.08 1.95 5.27
CA VAL A 121 4.40 2.58 5.15
C VAL A 121 5.42 1.49 4.93
N HIS A 122 6.15 1.57 3.81
CA HIS A 122 7.13 0.54 3.47
C HIS A 122 8.55 1.06 3.74
N ALA A 123 9.09 0.63 4.87
CA ALA A 123 10.43 0.96 5.34
C ALA A 123 10.86 -0.07 6.39
N ASP A 124 12.13 -0.03 6.80
CA ASP A 124 12.63 -0.89 7.87
C ASP A 124 12.28 -0.31 9.24
N PHE A 125 11.37 -0.99 9.94
CA PHE A 125 10.97 -0.64 11.30
C PHE A 125 11.62 -1.57 12.31
N THR A 126 12.30 -0.98 13.30
CA THR A 126 12.81 -1.74 14.45
C THR A 126 11.66 -2.14 15.37
N PRO A 127 11.83 -3.18 16.22
CA PRO A 127 10.82 -3.53 17.22
C PRO A 127 10.42 -2.36 18.12
N LEU A 128 11.37 -1.48 18.48
CA LEU A 128 11.10 -0.30 19.29
C LEU A 128 10.20 0.70 18.55
N HIS A 129 10.48 0.97 17.27
CA HIS A 129 9.63 1.84 16.44
C HIS A 129 8.20 1.29 16.35
N ILE A 130 8.04 -0.03 16.22
CA ILE A 130 6.71 -0.67 16.15
C ILE A 130 5.94 -0.48 17.47
N VAL A 131 6.61 -0.59 18.62
CA VAL A 131 6.00 -0.36 19.94
C VAL A 131 5.56 1.10 20.08
N GLU A 132 6.40 2.06 19.68
CA GLU A 132 6.08 3.49 19.66
C GLU A 132 4.86 3.77 18.77
N CYS A 133 4.82 3.18 17.57
CA CYS A 133 3.68 3.30 16.66
C CYS A 133 2.39 2.75 17.28
N ARG A 134 2.43 1.59 17.94
CA ARG A 134 1.25 0.98 18.58
C ARG A 134 0.69 1.80 19.73
N ALA A 135 1.51 2.61 20.39
CA ALA A 135 1.07 3.48 21.47
C ALA A 135 0.32 4.72 20.98
N ASN A 136 0.61 5.17 19.76
CA ASN A 136 0.13 6.45 19.23
C ASN A 136 -0.82 6.32 18.04
N LEU A 137 -0.84 5.16 17.35
CA LEU A 137 -1.65 4.95 16.16
C LEU A 137 -2.63 3.79 16.32
N PRO A 138 -3.85 3.91 15.77
CA PRO A 138 -4.83 2.84 15.81
C PRO A 138 -4.53 1.73 14.80
N ASN A 139 -4.81 0.48 15.20
CA ASN A 139 -4.81 -0.70 14.33
C ASN A 139 -3.48 -0.96 13.59
N VAL A 140 -2.36 -0.73 14.27
CA VAL A 140 -1.00 -0.99 13.77
C VAL A 140 -0.79 -2.48 13.53
N THR A 141 -0.51 -2.87 12.29
CA THR A 141 -0.13 -4.23 11.90
C THR A 141 1.24 -4.24 11.24
N VAL A 142 2.07 -5.22 11.60
CA VAL A 142 3.39 -5.41 10.99
C VAL A 142 3.24 -6.14 9.66
N LYS A 143 4.02 -5.74 8.65
CA LYS A 143 4.12 -6.36 7.32
C LYS A 143 5.56 -6.81 7.08
N ASN A 144 5.78 -7.66 6.06
CA ASN A 144 7.12 -8.14 5.71
C ASN A 144 8.11 -7.00 5.44
N PHE A 145 7.64 -5.88 4.87
CA PHE A 145 8.46 -4.70 4.55
C PHE A 145 7.78 -3.41 5.00
N GLY A 146 7.37 -3.33 6.27
CA GLY A 146 6.78 -2.10 6.80
C GLY A 146 5.73 -2.29 7.89
N ILE A 147 4.93 -1.25 8.09
CA ILE A 147 3.79 -1.24 9.01
C ILE A 147 2.55 -0.67 8.32
N SER A 148 1.38 -1.09 8.78
CA SER A 148 0.11 -0.51 8.36
C SER A 148 -0.66 0.01 9.56
N PHE A 149 -1.36 1.13 9.43
CA PHE A 149 -2.19 1.71 10.48
C PHE A 149 -3.32 2.54 9.89
N ASN A 150 -4.28 2.91 10.74
CA ASN A 150 -5.39 3.77 10.34
C ASN A 150 -5.09 5.23 10.70
N ILE A 151 -5.61 6.15 9.91
CA ILE A 151 -5.70 7.58 10.21
C ILE A 151 -7.18 7.92 10.24
N ALA A 152 -7.67 8.31 11.42
CA ALA A 152 -9.07 8.68 11.65
C ALA A 152 -9.21 10.11 12.21
N SER A 153 -8.13 10.66 12.77
CA SER A 153 -8.09 11.98 13.40
C SER A 153 -6.86 12.78 12.95
N LYS A 154 -6.88 14.09 13.22
CA LYS A 154 -5.74 14.97 12.97
C LYS A 154 -4.49 14.56 13.75
N SER A 155 -4.64 14.14 15.02
CA SER A 155 -3.52 13.65 15.82
C SER A 155 -2.87 12.38 15.24
N ASP A 156 -3.68 11.49 14.64
CA ASP A 156 -3.12 10.31 13.96
C ASP A 156 -2.26 10.74 12.76
N LEU A 157 -2.72 11.73 11.99
CA LEU A 157 -1.99 12.24 10.83
C LEU A 157 -0.68 12.92 11.25
N ASP A 158 -0.71 13.76 12.27
CA ASP A 158 0.47 14.49 12.74
C ASP A 158 1.57 13.53 13.18
N TYR A 159 1.20 12.50 13.97
CA TYR A 159 2.15 11.47 14.37
C TYR A 159 2.59 10.57 13.19
N ALA A 160 1.69 10.27 12.26
CA ALA A 160 2.05 9.54 11.05
C ALA A 160 3.09 10.29 10.20
N ILE A 161 2.99 11.62 10.10
CA ILE A 161 3.98 12.47 9.41
C ILE A 161 5.36 12.34 10.05
N GLU A 162 5.47 12.30 11.38
CA GLU A 162 6.76 12.05 12.04
C GLU A 162 7.39 10.71 11.62
N ILE A 163 6.58 9.66 11.53
CA ILE A 163 7.02 8.34 11.05
C ILE A 163 7.47 8.41 9.59
N PHE A 164 6.68 9.08 8.74
CA PHE A 164 6.99 9.27 7.33
C PHE A 164 8.33 9.96 7.14
N GLU A 165 8.59 11.03 7.88
CA GLU A 165 9.86 11.76 7.86
C GLU A 165 11.04 10.89 8.31
N ARG A 166 10.91 10.15 9.43
CA ARG A 166 11.96 9.24 9.91
C ARG A 166 12.27 8.15 8.87
N ALA A 167 11.24 7.55 8.28
CA ALA A 167 11.37 6.52 7.25
C ALA A 167 12.04 7.06 5.98
N ARG A 168 11.58 8.22 5.49
CA ARG A 168 12.15 8.89 4.30
C ARG A 168 13.62 9.23 4.50
N ASN A 169 13.98 9.81 5.64
CA ASN A 169 15.35 10.23 5.93
C ASN A 169 16.32 9.04 6.03
N SER A 170 15.88 7.91 6.59
CA SER A 170 16.67 6.66 6.64
C SER A 170 17.02 6.13 5.24
N ILE A 171 16.06 6.20 4.31
CA ILE A 171 16.26 5.74 2.92
C ILE A 171 17.19 6.67 2.14
N LEU A 172 17.04 7.99 2.33
CA LEU A 172 17.88 8.99 1.66
C LEU A 172 19.32 9.01 2.19
N SER A 173 19.54 8.80 3.49
CA SER A 173 20.89 8.76 4.09
C SER A 173 21.67 7.48 3.76
N SER A 174 20.98 6.43 3.31
CA SER A 174 21.60 5.18 2.85
C SER A 174 22.10 5.23 1.40
N SER A 175 22.08 6.42 0.78
CA SER A 175 22.42 6.69 -0.63
C SER A 175 23.70 7.50 -0.74
#